data_AF-A0AAV9PH35-F1
#
_entry.id   AF-A0AAV9PH35-F1
#
_cell.length_a   1.000
_cell.length_b   1.000
_cell.length_c   1.000
_cell.angle_alpha   90.00
_cell.angle_beta   90.00
_cell.angle_gamma   90.00
#
_symmetry.space_group_name_H-M   'P 1'
#
loop_
_entity.id
_entity.type
_entity.pdbx_description
1 polymer ?
#
loop_
_entity_poly.entity_id
_entity_poly.type
_entity_poly.pdbx_seq_one_letter_code
_entity_poly.pdbx_strand_id
1 'polypeptide(L)'
;MSTKPSPPLQSRRPVLHVTVGSWLNDPCAPSYDAHTDTYHLFHQTNPSSTQWGNMSWAHLTSADQLTWTPPADTETIALHPDQPYDCKGVFTGCWVPPSSPTDHTLRVIYSSVKHLPFHWSTPPYPRNAAGLAIATSQNGGRTWQKEDENPILRGEPECVEVTGFRDPYLAAWPAMDRMLGREEPSLYGLVSGGIRGRGPTTFVYEVPPDDPTSWKLQGDLVEMPERFQPSHHWSGNYGLNWECVNFMTLTSGEVSREVLIIGAEGDVEKQHLWMSGPLVEEDGTVRMEYSSGGYLDHGTYYAANSFVDPKTGRRIVHGWIPEEDISAEFVERKGWNGSLAIPREVFLVRIFRVVKALRSEVPEISGFEQQAEADGSLTLTTLGVRPIHELTNARERCRQKLKADVDTTSRDQDIRQQTFLFEATASTWDLEVTMDIHLGCKEAGLFIHHDEKHTVGTAIVFSLEHEAITVDRSRTNTVENCNRCPEKGPFTLFTTAEKDEEPVLEKLRLRIISDGDVLEVFANDRFALATMVYREEASPSQGGITAFASGAPGSTVVGSATLWDGIGPT
;
A
#
# COMPACT_ATOMS: atom_id res chain seq x y z
N MET A 1 28.05 -3.48 -33.54
CA MET A 1 28.55 -2.13 -33.23
C MET A 1 28.38 -1.93 -31.74
N SER A 2 29.46 -1.75 -30.98
CA SER A 2 29.38 -1.49 -29.55
C SER A 2 28.78 -0.10 -29.37
N THR A 3 27.52 -0.03 -28.95
CA THR A 3 26.90 1.21 -28.50
C THR A 3 27.68 1.66 -27.25
N LYS A 4 28.22 2.88 -27.27
CA LYS A 4 28.72 3.49 -26.04
C LYS A 4 27.52 3.61 -25.08
N PRO A 5 27.67 3.30 -23.79
CA PRO A 5 26.60 3.55 -22.83
C PRO A 5 26.28 5.05 -22.85
N SER A 6 25.01 5.37 -23.04
CA SER A 6 24.48 6.73 -22.89
C SER A 6 24.78 7.22 -21.47
N PRO A 7 25.03 8.52 -21.26
CA PRO A 7 25.34 9.05 -19.95
C PRO A 7 24.20 8.75 -18.95
N PRO A 8 24.54 8.50 -17.66
CA PRO A 8 23.54 8.28 -16.62
C PRO A 8 22.61 9.48 -16.51
N LEU A 9 21.34 9.22 -16.22
CA LEU A 9 20.36 10.26 -15.94
C LEU A 9 20.76 11.00 -14.67
N GLN A 10 20.56 12.33 -14.63
CA GLN A 10 20.54 13.07 -13.37
C GLN A 10 19.23 12.73 -12.62
N SER A 11 19.15 11.49 -12.13
CA SER A 11 17.96 10.92 -11.50
C SER A 11 17.67 11.64 -10.18
N ARG A 12 16.42 12.10 -10.00
CA ARG A 12 15.88 12.58 -8.72
C ARG A 12 15.43 11.40 -7.88
N ARG A 13 16.41 10.63 -7.40
CA ARG A 13 16.13 9.46 -6.58
C ARG A 13 15.40 9.90 -5.30
N PRO A 14 14.29 9.25 -4.92
CA PRO A 14 13.59 9.49 -3.67
C PRO A 14 14.54 9.43 -2.47
N VAL A 15 14.29 10.26 -1.45
CA VAL A 15 15.11 10.32 -0.22
C VAL A 15 14.34 9.93 1.04
N LEU A 16 13.01 10.03 1.03
CA LEU A 16 12.13 9.50 2.07
C LEU A 16 11.73 8.05 1.79
N HIS A 17 11.60 7.70 0.51
CA HIS A 17 11.21 6.35 0.12
C HIS A 17 12.42 5.43 0.00
N VAL A 18 12.25 4.18 0.42
CA VAL A 18 13.30 3.16 0.28
C VAL A 18 13.44 2.78 -1.19
N THR A 19 14.62 3.03 -1.75
CA THR A 19 15.04 2.62 -3.08
C THR A 19 16.42 1.98 -3.02
N VAL A 20 16.77 1.12 -3.96
CA VAL A 20 18.10 0.50 -4.09
C VAL A 20 18.69 0.72 -5.48
N GLY A 21 20.01 0.58 -5.64
CA GLY A 21 20.69 0.72 -6.95
C GLY A 21 20.49 -0.48 -7.88
N SER A 22 19.32 -1.12 -7.80
CA SER A 22 18.96 -2.37 -8.46
C SER A 22 17.43 -2.53 -8.48
N TRP A 23 16.93 -3.70 -8.83
CA TRP A 23 15.51 -4.03 -8.71
C TRP A 23 15.09 -4.15 -7.25
N LEU A 24 13.96 -3.55 -6.88
CA LEU A 24 13.27 -3.70 -5.61
C LEU A 24 11.78 -3.90 -5.87
N ASN A 25 11.19 -4.86 -5.15
CA ASN A 25 9.74 -5.02 -5.08
C ASN A 25 9.27 -5.28 -3.65
N ASP A 26 8.50 -6.35 -3.44
CA ASP A 26 7.70 -6.63 -2.25
C ASP A 26 8.44 -6.37 -0.93
N PRO A 27 7.90 -5.52 -0.04
CA PRO A 27 8.35 -5.47 1.34
C PRO A 27 8.07 -6.81 2.03
N CYS A 28 9.05 -7.27 2.77
CA CYS A 28 9.07 -8.57 3.42
C CYS A 28 9.30 -8.41 4.91
N ALA A 29 8.61 -9.21 5.71
CA ALA A 29 8.81 -9.32 7.15
C ALA A 29 9.01 -7.99 7.91
N PRO A 30 8.15 -6.95 7.73
CA PRO A 30 8.22 -5.76 8.56
C PRO A 30 7.98 -6.15 10.01
N SER A 31 8.85 -5.69 10.92
CA SER A 31 8.80 -6.12 12.33
C SER A 31 9.52 -5.15 13.26
N TYR A 32 9.43 -5.43 14.56
CA TYR A 32 10.13 -4.71 15.60
C TYR A 32 10.75 -5.69 16.60
N ASP A 33 12.05 -5.50 16.86
CA ASP A 33 12.79 -6.20 17.90
C ASP A 33 12.78 -5.35 19.19
N ALA A 34 12.02 -5.81 20.19
CA ALA A 34 11.93 -5.17 21.49
C ALA A 34 13.22 -5.31 22.33
N HIS A 35 14.09 -6.25 22.01
CA HIS A 35 15.36 -6.43 22.71
C HIS A 35 16.36 -5.33 22.35
N THR A 36 16.39 -4.93 21.07
CA THR A 36 17.32 -3.92 20.55
C THR A 36 16.67 -2.56 20.28
N ASP A 37 15.36 -2.42 20.49
CA ASP A 37 14.56 -1.21 20.14
C ASP A 37 14.76 -0.81 18.67
N THR A 38 14.63 -1.80 17.76
CA THR A 38 14.95 -1.64 16.34
C THR A 38 13.82 -2.18 15.47
N TYR A 39 13.40 -1.40 14.47
CA TYR A 39 12.52 -1.89 13.42
C TYR A 39 13.34 -2.62 12.36
N HIS A 40 12.82 -3.72 11.85
CA HIS A 40 13.40 -4.48 10.75
C HIS A 40 12.45 -4.45 9.55
N LEU A 41 13.01 -4.32 8.35
CA LEU A 41 12.28 -4.39 7.10
C LEU A 41 13.16 -5.10 6.08
N PHE A 42 12.58 -6.06 5.38
CA PHE A 42 13.21 -6.69 4.24
C PHE A 42 12.50 -6.25 2.99
N HIS A 43 13.14 -6.43 1.85
CA HIS A 43 12.46 -6.34 0.57
C HIS A 43 13.08 -7.30 -0.42
N GLN A 44 12.26 -7.76 -1.37
CA GLN A 44 12.75 -8.48 -2.53
C GLN A 44 13.67 -7.57 -3.36
N THR A 45 14.77 -8.13 -3.85
CA THR A 45 15.72 -7.44 -4.72
C THR A 45 16.42 -8.40 -5.68
N ASN A 46 16.82 -7.89 -6.85
CA ASN A 46 17.84 -8.51 -7.68
C ASN A 46 19.18 -7.79 -7.44
N PRO A 47 20.16 -8.37 -6.73
CA PRO A 47 21.42 -7.68 -6.43
C PRO A 47 22.29 -7.37 -7.67
N SER A 48 21.95 -7.97 -8.82
CA SER A 48 22.79 -7.94 -10.03
C SER A 48 22.21 -7.12 -11.18
N SER A 49 20.97 -6.65 -11.07
CA SER A 49 20.28 -5.98 -12.17
C SER A 49 19.12 -5.10 -11.67
N THR A 50 18.74 -4.12 -12.49
CA THR A 50 17.50 -3.34 -12.36
C THR A 50 16.29 -4.04 -12.99
N GLN A 51 16.43 -5.32 -13.35
CA GLN A 51 15.39 -6.17 -13.91
C GLN A 51 15.04 -7.30 -12.94
N TRP A 52 13.79 -7.77 -13.01
CA TRP A 52 13.32 -8.91 -12.21
C TRP A 52 14.15 -10.17 -12.49
N GLY A 53 14.50 -10.90 -11.42
CA GLY A 53 15.24 -12.16 -11.48
C GLY A 53 16.18 -12.33 -10.28
N ASN A 54 16.76 -13.52 -10.11
CA ASN A 54 17.68 -13.84 -9.01
C ASN A 54 17.17 -13.34 -7.63
N MET A 55 15.89 -13.58 -7.36
CA MET A 55 15.21 -12.87 -6.28
C MET A 55 15.80 -13.24 -4.92
N SER A 56 16.24 -12.21 -4.22
CA SER A 56 16.93 -12.24 -2.94
C SER A 56 16.26 -11.25 -1.98
N TRP A 57 16.54 -11.33 -0.69
CA TRP A 57 16.10 -10.32 0.27
C TRP A 57 17.25 -9.43 0.68
N ALA A 58 17.05 -8.12 0.58
CA ALA A 58 17.86 -7.15 1.30
C ALA A 58 17.24 -6.86 2.67
N HIS A 59 18.08 -6.56 3.66
CA HIS A 59 17.66 -6.24 5.02
C HIS A 59 18.03 -4.82 5.41
N LEU A 60 17.05 -4.10 5.96
CA LEU A 60 17.16 -2.76 6.48
C LEU A 60 16.67 -2.71 7.93
N THR A 61 17.23 -1.77 8.67
CA THR A 61 16.86 -1.46 10.05
C THR A 61 16.55 0.02 10.19
N SER A 62 15.71 0.37 11.16
CA SER A 62 15.31 1.75 11.43
C SER A 62 14.99 1.94 12.90
N ALA A 63 15.19 3.17 13.39
CA ALA A 63 14.74 3.58 14.73
C ALA A 63 13.35 4.25 14.71
N ASP A 64 12.91 4.75 13.54
CA ASP A 64 11.77 5.66 13.38
C ASP A 64 10.79 5.24 12.26
N GLN A 65 11.05 4.11 11.60
CA GLN A 65 10.32 3.58 10.45
C GLN A 65 10.39 4.44 9.17
N LEU A 66 11.19 5.51 9.16
CA LEU A 66 11.35 6.41 8.01
C LEU A 66 12.77 6.36 7.46
N THR A 67 13.74 6.41 8.35
CA THR A 67 15.15 6.39 8.03
C THR A 67 15.64 4.95 8.09
N TRP A 68 15.85 4.35 6.93
CA TRP A 68 16.23 2.94 6.79
C TRP A 68 17.68 2.80 6.35
N THR A 69 18.45 1.99 7.08
CA THR A 69 19.83 1.66 6.72
C THR A 69 20.08 0.16 6.85
N PRO A 70 20.98 -0.42 6.04
CA PRO A 70 21.47 -1.78 6.30
C PRO A 70 22.01 -1.88 7.74
N PRO A 71 21.91 -3.06 8.39
CA PRO A 71 22.53 -3.28 9.70
C PRO A 71 24.03 -2.94 9.69
N ALA A 72 24.54 -2.48 10.84
CA ALA A 72 25.94 -2.06 10.94
C ALA A 72 26.92 -3.23 10.69
N ASP A 73 27.90 -2.96 9.82
CA ASP A 73 28.95 -3.88 9.38
C ASP A 73 28.44 -5.18 8.75
N THR A 74 27.40 -5.12 7.91
CA THR A 74 26.84 -6.28 7.20
C THR A 74 26.78 -6.08 5.69
N GLU A 75 26.65 -7.17 4.95
CA GLU A 75 26.18 -7.11 3.57
C GLU A 75 24.69 -6.75 3.56
N THR A 76 24.24 -6.02 2.54
CA THR A 76 22.83 -5.63 2.41
C THR A 76 21.93 -6.84 2.14
N ILE A 77 22.44 -7.89 1.49
CA ILE A 77 21.68 -9.08 1.12
C ILE A 77 21.67 -10.07 2.29
N ALA A 78 20.49 -10.30 2.85
CA ALA A 78 20.29 -11.21 3.97
C ALA A 78 20.02 -12.65 3.54
N LEU A 79 19.21 -12.84 2.48
CA LEU A 79 18.87 -14.15 1.95
C LEU A 79 19.02 -14.13 0.43
N HIS A 80 19.65 -15.16 -0.14
CA HIS A 80 19.78 -15.32 -1.59
C HIS A 80 19.53 -16.78 -1.99
N PRO A 81 19.21 -17.08 -3.27
CA PRO A 81 19.03 -18.45 -3.75
C PRO A 81 20.34 -19.25 -3.67
N ASP A 82 20.44 -20.17 -2.72
CA ASP A 82 21.65 -20.99 -2.50
C ASP A 82 21.35 -22.43 -2.09
N GLN A 83 20.08 -22.82 -2.01
CA GLN A 83 19.65 -24.18 -1.66
C GLN A 83 18.85 -24.83 -2.80
N PRO A 84 18.81 -26.18 -2.87
CA PRO A 84 18.01 -26.87 -3.88
C PRO A 84 16.51 -26.54 -3.86
N TYR A 85 15.97 -26.17 -2.70
CA TYR A 85 14.55 -25.86 -2.50
C TYR A 85 14.16 -24.42 -2.87
N ASP A 86 15.13 -23.50 -2.96
CA ASP A 86 14.91 -22.08 -3.31
C ASP A 86 15.75 -21.63 -4.52
N CYS A 87 16.32 -22.57 -5.27
CA CYS A 87 17.26 -22.31 -6.35
C CYS A 87 16.73 -21.44 -7.50
N LYS A 88 15.45 -21.08 -7.49
CA LYS A 88 14.82 -20.17 -8.44
C LYS A 88 14.41 -18.82 -7.84
N GLY A 89 14.47 -18.65 -6.53
CA GLY A 89 14.16 -17.39 -5.87
C GLY A 89 13.80 -17.53 -4.39
N VAL A 90 14.18 -16.51 -3.62
CA VAL A 90 13.68 -16.24 -2.27
C VAL A 90 12.57 -15.19 -2.40
N PHE A 91 11.32 -15.63 -2.42
CA PHE A 91 10.15 -14.77 -2.63
C PHE A 91 9.61 -14.22 -1.30
N THR A 92 8.46 -13.55 -1.32
CA THR A 92 7.90 -12.77 -0.20
C THR A 92 7.68 -13.63 1.03
N GLY A 93 7.62 -12.97 2.18
CA GLY A 93 7.50 -13.66 3.45
C GLY A 93 7.27 -12.74 4.63
N CYS A 94 7.29 -13.33 5.82
CA CYS A 94 6.87 -12.70 7.05
C CYS A 94 7.85 -12.92 8.20
N TRP A 95 7.67 -12.09 9.21
CA TRP A 95 8.32 -12.21 10.50
C TRP A 95 7.63 -13.31 11.31
N VAL A 96 8.40 -14.07 12.08
CA VAL A 96 7.85 -14.99 13.08
C VAL A 96 7.88 -14.29 14.43
N PRO A 97 6.73 -14.08 15.09
CA PRO A 97 6.69 -13.53 16.45
C PRO A 97 7.57 -14.34 17.41
N PRO A 98 8.25 -13.69 18.37
CA PRO A 98 9.05 -14.41 19.35
C PRO A 98 8.17 -15.32 20.21
N SER A 99 8.63 -16.54 20.49
CA SER A 99 7.90 -17.54 21.28
C SER A 99 7.73 -17.14 22.75
N SER A 100 8.63 -16.28 23.26
CA SER A 100 8.58 -15.74 24.61
C SER A 100 9.35 -14.42 24.70
N PRO A 101 9.16 -13.60 25.75
CA PRO A 101 9.92 -12.36 25.94
C PRO A 101 11.45 -12.54 26.07
N THR A 102 11.91 -13.76 26.37
CA THR A 102 13.33 -14.10 26.48
C THR A 102 13.91 -14.74 25.21
N ASP A 103 13.06 -14.98 24.20
CA ASP A 103 13.48 -15.48 22.90
C ASP A 103 13.98 -14.32 22.04
N HIS A 104 15.29 -14.13 22.02
CA HIS A 104 15.95 -13.09 21.24
C HIS A 104 16.36 -13.57 19.83
N THR A 105 15.95 -14.78 19.43
CA THR A 105 16.25 -15.28 18.09
C THR A 105 15.28 -14.67 17.10
N LEU A 106 15.81 -13.93 16.14
CA LEU A 106 14.99 -13.37 15.06
C LEU A 106 14.73 -14.48 14.03
N ARG A 107 13.51 -14.58 13.52
CA ARG A 107 13.12 -15.63 12.58
C ARG A 107 12.22 -15.06 11.51
N VAL A 108 12.43 -15.49 10.26
CA VAL A 108 11.61 -15.14 9.11
C VAL A 108 11.22 -16.39 8.35
N ILE A 109 10.01 -16.41 7.79
CA ILE A 109 9.53 -17.45 6.88
C ILE A 109 9.31 -16.80 5.52
N TYR A 110 9.74 -17.47 4.46
CA TYR A 110 9.67 -16.97 3.09
C TYR A 110 9.23 -18.04 2.11
N SER A 111 8.73 -17.62 0.95
CA SER A 111 8.46 -18.52 -0.16
C SER A 111 9.75 -18.99 -0.83
N SER A 112 10.07 -20.27 -0.66
CA SER A 112 11.22 -20.92 -1.30
C SER A 112 10.84 -21.42 -2.69
N VAL A 113 11.34 -20.78 -3.75
CA VAL A 113 10.95 -21.09 -5.12
C VAL A 113 11.91 -22.10 -5.75
N LYS A 114 11.37 -23.24 -6.18
CA LYS A 114 12.09 -24.35 -6.79
C LYS A 114 11.88 -24.46 -8.30
N HIS A 115 10.69 -24.10 -8.79
CA HIS A 115 10.35 -24.18 -10.21
C HIS A 115 9.79 -22.87 -10.71
N LEU A 116 10.26 -22.44 -11.90
CA LEU A 116 9.78 -21.31 -12.66
C LEU A 116 9.73 -21.69 -14.15
N PRO A 117 8.90 -21.02 -14.97
CA PRO A 117 7.92 -20.02 -14.56
C PRO A 117 6.66 -20.65 -13.94
N PHE A 118 6.00 -19.92 -13.05
CA PHE A 118 4.59 -20.14 -12.71
C PHE A 118 3.89 -18.79 -12.75
N HIS A 119 2.64 -18.79 -13.22
CA HIS A 119 1.80 -17.61 -13.30
C HIS A 119 0.35 -18.07 -13.43
N TRP A 120 -0.60 -17.30 -12.90
CA TRP A 120 -2.02 -17.65 -12.95
C TRP A 120 -2.52 -17.84 -14.39
N SER A 121 -1.94 -17.13 -15.35
CA SER A 121 -2.32 -17.20 -16.78
C SER A 121 -1.65 -18.32 -17.57
N THR A 122 -0.70 -19.06 -16.97
CA THR A 122 0.02 -20.16 -17.62
C THR A 122 -0.19 -21.49 -16.87
N PRO A 123 -1.43 -22.00 -16.80
CA PRO A 123 -1.70 -23.28 -16.15
C PRO A 123 -1.12 -24.47 -16.95
N PRO A 124 -0.84 -25.62 -16.30
CA PRO A 124 -1.00 -25.86 -14.86
C PRO A 124 0.13 -25.24 -14.03
N TYR A 125 -0.18 -24.86 -12.78
CA TYR A 125 0.84 -24.52 -11.79
C TYR A 125 1.75 -25.75 -11.56
N PRO A 126 3.09 -25.63 -11.67
CA PRO A 126 3.95 -26.79 -11.47
C PRO A 126 3.90 -27.22 -10.00
N ARG A 127 3.64 -28.51 -9.75
CA ARG A 127 3.58 -29.07 -8.38
C ARG A 127 4.85 -28.74 -7.61
N ASN A 128 4.70 -28.24 -6.37
CA ASN A 128 5.82 -27.83 -5.51
C ASN A 128 6.72 -26.76 -6.16
N ALA A 129 6.16 -25.87 -6.99
CA ALA A 129 6.95 -24.79 -7.59
C ALA A 129 7.45 -23.80 -6.55
N ALA A 130 6.64 -23.49 -5.55
CA ALA A 130 7.04 -22.75 -4.36
C ALA A 130 6.58 -23.49 -3.11
N GLY A 131 7.44 -23.51 -2.10
CA GLY A 131 7.17 -23.97 -0.74
C GLY A 131 7.45 -22.85 0.26
N LEU A 132 7.54 -23.19 1.54
CA LEU A 132 7.98 -22.26 2.58
C LEU A 132 9.28 -22.76 3.22
N ALA A 133 10.18 -21.83 3.53
CA ALA A 133 11.39 -22.08 4.28
C ALA A 133 11.56 -21.03 5.40
N ILE A 134 12.31 -21.39 6.43
CA ILE A 134 12.59 -20.54 7.60
C ILE A 134 14.08 -20.22 7.68
N ALA A 135 14.41 -18.99 8.08
CA ALA A 135 15.76 -18.55 8.38
C ALA A 135 15.81 -17.81 9.72
N THR A 136 16.94 -17.88 10.40
CA THR A 136 17.10 -17.36 11.76
C THR A 136 18.36 -16.50 11.88
N SER A 137 18.34 -15.58 12.86
CA SER A 137 19.44 -14.71 13.19
C SER A 137 19.60 -14.65 14.70
N GLN A 138 20.82 -14.87 15.19
CA GLN A 138 21.18 -14.79 16.61
C GLN A 138 21.95 -13.51 16.98
N ASN A 139 22.13 -12.58 16.05
CA ASN A 139 22.98 -11.40 16.23
C ASN A 139 22.32 -10.09 15.81
N GLY A 140 21.03 -9.93 16.12
CA GLY A 140 20.29 -8.69 15.85
C GLY A 140 20.02 -8.45 14.35
N GLY A 141 19.93 -9.51 13.56
CA GLY A 141 19.62 -9.45 12.12
C GLY A 141 20.85 -9.27 11.24
N ARG A 142 22.06 -9.30 11.80
CA ARG A 142 23.29 -9.01 11.04
C ARG A 142 23.67 -10.12 10.07
N THR A 143 23.36 -11.37 10.41
CA THR A 143 23.55 -12.53 9.53
C THR A 143 22.39 -13.49 9.69
N TRP A 144 21.96 -14.11 8.58
CA TRP A 144 20.84 -15.03 8.55
C TRP A 144 21.31 -16.43 8.14
N GLN A 145 20.84 -17.45 8.86
CA GLN A 145 21.08 -18.85 8.58
C GLN A 145 19.77 -19.53 8.21
N LYS A 146 19.74 -20.23 7.07
CA LYS A 146 18.61 -21.09 6.71
C LYS A 146 18.69 -22.37 7.54
N GLU A 147 17.56 -22.80 8.09
CA GLU A 147 17.49 -24.04 8.88
C GLU A 147 17.71 -25.28 8.00
N ASP A 148 18.27 -26.34 8.59
CA ASP A 148 18.66 -27.58 7.90
C ASP A 148 17.44 -28.41 7.47
N GLU A 149 16.34 -28.32 8.20
CA GLU A 149 15.09 -29.05 7.96
C GLU A 149 14.25 -28.46 6.81
N ASN A 150 14.70 -27.37 6.20
CA ASN A 150 13.98 -26.72 5.10
C ASN A 150 13.83 -27.62 3.85
N PRO A 151 12.74 -27.44 3.07
CA PRO A 151 11.65 -26.49 3.30
C PRO A 151 10.62 -27.03 4.31
N ILE A 152 10.10 -26.15 5.18
CA ILE A 152 9.07 -26.50 6.20
C ILE A 152 7.72 -26.84 5.57
N LEU A 153 7.40 -26.25 4.41
CA LEU A 153 6.32 -26.70 3.53
C LEU A 153 6.87 -26.91 2.14
N ARG A 154 6.64 -28.09 1.55
CA ARG A 154 7.16 -28.42 0.22
C ARG A 154 6.42 -27.74 -0.93
N GLY A 155 5.15 -27.42 -0.73
CA GLY A 155 4.26 -26.92 -1.77
C GLY A 155 2.81 -26.90 -1.34
N GLU A 156 1.94 -26.67 -2.31
CA GLU A 156 0.51 -26.53 -2.13
C GLU A 156 -0.16 -27.83 -1.63
N PRO A 157 -1.38 -27.78 -1.06
CA PRO A 157 -2.08 -28.97 -0.55
C PRO A 157 -2.22 -30.10 -1.61
N GLU A 158 -2.29 -31.35 -1.15
CA GLU A 158 -2.48 -32.49 -2.06
C GLU A 158 -3.86 -32.42 -2.75
N CYS A 159 -3.92 -32.84 -4.01
CA CYS A 159 -5.14 -32.88 -4.82
C CYS A 159 -5.84 -31.52 -5.06
N VAL A 160 -5.16 -30.39 -4.84
CA VAL A 160 -5.67 -29.05 -5.17
C VAL A 160 -4.90 -28.48 -6.35
N GLU A 161 -5.60 -28.12 -7.43
CA GLU A 161 -5.01 -27.35 -8.54
C GLU A 161 -5.04 -25.86 -8.20
N VAL A 162 -3.89 -25.32 -7.80
CA VAL A 162 -3.76 -23.90 -7.44
C VAL A 162 -3.41 -23.03 -8.65
N THR A 163 -3.76 -21.74 -8.59
CA THR A 163 -3.27 -20.70 -9.51
C THR A 163 -1.94 -20.10 -9.03
N GLY A 164 -1.68 -20.19 -7.71
CA GLY A 164 -0.50 -19.71 -7.02
C GLY A 164 -0.45 -20.27 -5.60
N PHE A 165 0.75 -20.32 -5.01
CA PHE A 165 0.96 -20.74 -3.63
C PHE A 165 2.25 -20.09 -3.11
N ARG A 166 2.15 -18.91 -2.50
CA ARG A 166 3.30 -18.09 -2.08
C ARG A 166 2.93 -17.05 -1.03
N ASP A 167 3.91 -16.26 -0.60
CA ASP A 167 3.79 -15.07 0.24
C ASP A 167 3.18 -15.37 1.61
N PRO A 168 3.90 -16.11 2.48
CA PRO A 168 3.40 -16.44 3.80
C PRO A 168 3.23 -15.19 4.67
N TYR A 169 2.12 -15.13 5.40
CA TYR A 169 1.88 -14.17 6.46
C TYR A 169 1.60 -14.89 7.78
N LEU A 170 2.26 -14.51 8.89
CA LEU A 170 2.12 -15.20 10.17
C LEU A 170 1.89 -14.19 11.29
N ALA A 171 0.79 -14.35 12.02
CA ALA A 171 0.51 -13.55 13.22
C ALA A 171 -0.44 -14.29 14.18
N ALA A 172 -0.60 -13.76 15.39
CA ALA A 172 -1.67 -14.18 16.28
C ALA A 172 -3.03 -13.69 15.75
N TRP A 173 -4.06 -14.52 15.85
CA TRP A 173 -5.42 -14.15 15.44
C TRP A 173 -6.45 -14.54 16.50
N PRO A 174 -6.66 -13.68 17.52
CA PRO A 174 -7.56 -14.00 18.63
C PRO A 174 -9.01 -14.31 18.22
N ALA A 175 -9.48 -13.74 17.11
CA ALA A 175 -10.81 -14.07 16.57
C ALA A 175 -10.87 -15.51 16.05
N MET A 176 -9.83 -15.96 15.35
CA MET A 176 -9.71 -17.34 14.87
C MET A 176 -9.58 -18.34 16.03
N ASP A 177 -8.80 -18.02 17.05
CA ASP A 177 -8.72 -18.84 18.28
C ASP A 177 -10.11 -19.05 18.91
N ARG A 178 -10.91 -17.98 19.03
CA ARG A 178 -12.28 -18.08 19.55
C ARG A 178 -13.17 -18.94 18.66
N MET A 179 -13.09 -18.80 17.34
CA MET A 179 -13.90 -19.59 16.40
C MET A 179 -13.54 -21.08 16.46
N LEU A 180 -12.25 -21.41 16.62
CA LEU A 180 -11.75 -22.78 16.71
C LEU A 180 -11.76 -23.36 18.13
N GLY A 181 -12.28 -22.62 19.12
CA GLY A 181 -12.35 -23.04 20.52
C GLY A 181 -10.99 -23.33 21.13
N ARG A 182 -9.95 -22.56 20.78
CA ARG A 182 -8.61 -22.71 21.33
C ARG A 182 -8.51 -22.10 22.73
N GLU A 183 -8.02 -22.91 23.68
CA GLU A 183 -7.78 -22.48 25.06
C GLU A 183 -6.45 -21.72 25.18
N GLU A 184 -5.44 -22.13 24.42
CA GLU A 184 -4.11 -21.51 24.36
C GLU A 184 -3.95 -20.72 23.06
N PRO A 185 -3.26 -19.57 23.07
CA PRO A 185 -3.04 -18.76 21.88
C PRO A 185 -2.27 -19.53 20.80
N SER A 186 -2.75 -19.46 19.56
CA SER A 186 -2.07 -20.01 18.39
C SER A 186 -1.59 -18.90 17.45
N LEU A 187 -0.66 -19.23 16.55
CA LEU A 187 -0.38 -18.41 15.39
C LEU A 187 -1.14 -18.97 14.18
N TYR A 188 -1.49 -18.08 13.25
CA TYR A 188 -2.13 -18.44 12.01
C TYR A 188 -1.30 -17.94 10.84
N GLY A 189 -0.97 -18.88 9.97
CA GLY A 189 -0.24 -18.68 8.74
C GLY A 189 -1.19 -18.59 7.55
N LEU A 190 -1.06 -17.57 6.71
CA LEU A 190 -1.69 -17.52 5.39
C LEU A 190 -0.67 -17.90 4.31
N VAL A 191 -1.10 -18.60 3.26
CA VAL A 191 -0.34 -18.74 2.01
C VAL A 191 -1.24 -18.33 0.85
N SER A 192 -0.85 -17.27 0.16
CA SER A 192 -1.64 -16.57 -0.86
C SER A 192 -1.70 -17.35 -2.18
N GLY A 193 -2.85 -17.31 -2.85
CA GLY A 193 -3.02 -17.98 -4.12
C GLY A 193 -4.44 -17.96 -4.66
N GLY A 194 -4.87 -19.10 -5.16
CA GLY A 194 -6.21 -19.30 -5.69
C GLY A 194 -6.39 -20.76 -6.09
N ILE A 195 -7.63 -21.17 -6.30
CA ILE A 195 -7.98 -22.53 -6.70
C ILE A 195 -8.60 -22.47 -8.08
N ARG A 196 -8.02 -23.21 -9.02
CA ARG A 196 -8.41 -23.19 -10.42
C ARG A 196 -9.89 -23.57 -10.58
N GLY A 197 -10.65 -22.72 -11.27
CA GLY A 197 -12.07 -22.93 -11.52
C GLY A 197 -12.99 -22.67 -10.31
N ARG A 198 -12.44 -22.25 -9.17
CA ARG A 198 -13.21 -21.74 -8.02
C ARG A 198 -13.04 -20.23 -7.89
N GLY A 199 -11.80 -19.76 -7.83
CA GLY A 199 -11.47 -18.35 -7.67
C GLY A 199 -10.27 -18.10 -6.77
N PRO A 200 -9.94 -16.83 -6.53
CA PRO A 200 -8.84 -16.44 -5.65
C PRO A 200 -9.16 -16.78 -4.19
N THR A 201 -8.13 -17.11 -3.41
CA THR A 201 -8.27 -17.36 -1.97
C THR A 201 -6.91 -17.33 -1.28
N THR A 202 -6.89 -17.62 0.01
CA THR A 202 -5.65 -17.86 0.77
C THR A 202 -5.81 -19.11 1.63
N PHE A 203 -4.75 -19.90 1.75
CA PHE A 203 -4.75 -21.12 2.55
C PHE A 203 -4.35 -20.80 3.98
N VAL A 204 -5.16 -21.22 4.95
CA VAL A 204 -4.92 -20.98 6.37
C VAL A 204 -4.26 -22.20 7.01
N TYR A 205 -3.21 -21.94 7.78
CA TYR A 205 -2.49 -22.91 8.58
C TYR A 205 -2.53 -22.46 10.04
N GLU A 206 -2.72 -23.42 10.94
CA GLU A 206 -2.49 -23.23 12.36
C GLU A 206 -1.02 -23.58 12.65
N VAL A 207 -0.35 -22.73 13.41
CA VAL A 207 1.09 -22.81 13.68
C VAL A 207 1.31 -22.63 15.19
N PRO A 208 1.90 -23.62 15.89
CA PRO A 208 2.24 -23.49 17.29
C PRO A 208 3.25 -22.35 17.52
N PRO A 209 3.05 -21.46 18.52
CA PRO A 209 3.99 -20.36 18.80
C PRO A 209 5.40 -20.83 19.19
N ASP A 210 5.54 -22.03 19.75
CA ASP A 210 6.80 -22.65 20.18
C ASP A 210 7.47 -23.53 19.10
N ASP A 211 6.74 -23.84 18.02
CA ASP A 211 7.24 -24.59 16.86
C ASP A 211 6.73 -23.96 15.55
N PRO A 212 7.35 -22.85 15.08
CA PRO A 212 6.94 -22.16 13.87
C PRO A 212 7.21 -22.94 12.57
N THR A 213 7.77 -24.15 12.66
CA THR A 213 8.00 -25.05 11.53
C THR A 213 6.81 -25.97 11.25
N SER A 214 5.91 -26.14 12.23
CA SER A 214 4.77 -27.05 12.15
C SER A 214 3.52 -26.35 11.63
N TRP A 215 3.34 -26.36 10.30
CA TRP A 215 2.20 -25.74 9.62
C TRP A 215 1.09 -26.76 9.35
N LYS A 216 -0.02 -26.67 10.10
CA LYS A 216 -1.17 -27.56 9.95
C LYS A 216 -2.30 -26.87 9.18
N LEU A 217 -2.57 -27.34 7.96
CA LEU A 217 -3.64 -26.81 7.10
C LEU A 217 -5.01 -26.89 7.80
N GLN A 218 -5.74 -25.78 7.81
CA GLN A 218 -7.12 -25.67 8.26
C GLN A 218 -8.10 -25.61 7.08
N GLY A 219 -7.70 -25.02 5.95
CA GLY A 219 -8.52 -24.92 4.73
C GLY A 219 -8.21 -23.67 3.91
N ASP A 220 -9.04 -23.36 2.91
CA ASP A 220 -9.09 -22.07 2.24
C ASP A 220 -9.99 -21.07 2.98
N LEU A 221 -9.53 -19.83 3.17
CA LEU A 221 -10.18 -18.83 4.02
C LEU A 221 -11.44 -18.24 3.39
N VAL A 222 -11.40 -17.97 2.09
CA VAL A 222 -12.45 -17.20 1.41
C VAL A 222 -12.98 -17.98 0.23
N GLU A 223 -14.30 -18.13 0.17
CA GLU A 223 -14.99 -18.59 -1.03
C GLU A 223 -15.44 -17.38 -1.85
N MET A 224 -14.70 -17.08 -2.90
CA MET A 224 -14.95 -15.93 -3.76
C MET A 224 -14.90 -16.37 -5.23
N PRO A 225 -15.91 -16.03 -6.04
CA PRO A 225 -15.87 -16.37 -7.46
C PRO A 225 -14.75 -15.60 -8.17
N GLU A 226 -14.23 -16.21 -9.24
CA GLU A 226 -13.32 -15.54 -10.16
C GLU A 226 -13.86 -14.18 -10.60
N ARG A 227 -13.00 -13.15 -10.55
CA ARG A 227 -13.31 -11.77 -10.97
C ARG A 227 -14.48 -11.15 -10.20
N PHE A 228 -14.66 -11.55 -8.94
CA PHE A 228 -15.63 -10.90 -8.08
C PHE A 228 -15.36 -9.39 -8.03
N GLN A 229 -16.38 -8.60 -8.35
CA GLN A 229 -16.34 -7.15 -8.33
C GLN A 229 -17.70 -6.62 -7.82
N PRO A 230 -17.82 -6.32 -6.52
CA PRO A 230 -19.05 -5.84 -5.90
C PRO A 230 -19.65 -4.60 -6.57
N SER A 231 -18.79 -3.71 -7.05
CA SER A 231 -19.13 -2.46 -7.72
C SER A 231 -18.08 -2.14 -8.77
N HIS A 232 -18.53 -1.82 -9.99
CA HIS A 232 -17.62 -1.39 -11.05
C HIS A 232 -16.99 -0.01 -10.79
N HIS A 233 -17.62 0.80 -9.93
CA HIS A 233 -17.13 2.14 -9.59
C HIS A 233 -16.37 2.14 -8.26
N TRP A 234 -16.94 1.56 -7.21
CA TRP A 234 -16.47 1.72 -5.82
C TRP A 234 -15.51 0.64 -5.33
N SER A 235 -15.35 -0.46 -6.08
CA SER A 235 -14.46 -1.55 -5.71
C SER A 235 -13.60 -2.00 -6.88
N GLY A 236 -12.42 -2.52 -6.54
CA GLY A 236 -11.59 -3.26 -7.48
C GLY A 236 -12.13 -4.64 -7.80
N ASN A 237 -11.43 -5.29 -8.73
CA ASN A 237 -11.69 -6.65 -9.16
C ASN A 237 -10.77 -7.58 -8.36
N TYR A 238 -11.35 -8.52 -7.63
CA TYR A 238 -10.59 -9.44 -6.76
C TYR A 238 -9.83 -10.52 -7.53
N GLY A 239 -9.91 -10.52 -8.87
CA GLY A 239 -9.04 -11.28 -9.74
C GLY A 239 -9.29 -12.79 -9.75
N LEU A 240 -8.25 -13.51 -10.14
CA LEU A 240 -8.18 -14.97 -10.23
C LEU A 240 -7.21 -15.57 -9.21
N ASN A 241 -6.22 -14.79 -8.81
CA ASN A 241 -5.18 -15.20 -7.88
C ASN A 241 -4.88 -14.05 -6.91
N TRP A 242 -4.60 -14.38 -5.66
CA TRP A 242 -4.12 -13.44 -4.65
C TRP A 242 -2.63 -13.61 -4.35
N GLU A 243 -2.03 -12.50 -3.95
CA GLU A 243 -0.65 -12.35 -3.50
C GLU A 243 -0.62 -11.50 -2.23
N CYS A 244 0.43 -11.70 -1.42
CA CYS A 244 0.70 -10.89 -0.23
C CYS A 244 -0.51 -10.67 0.70
N VAL A 245 -1.37 -11.69 0.89
CA VAL A 245 -2.56 -11.55 1.72
C VAL A 245 -2.15 -11.46 3.18
N ASN A 246 -2.60 -10.43 3.89
CA ASN A 246 -2.42 -10.32 5.34
C ASN A 246 -3.77 -10.18 6.02
N PHE A 247 -3.93 -10.76 7.21
CA PHE A 247 -5.10 -10.53 8.04
C PHE A 247 -4.79 -9.54 9.18
N MET A 248 -5.82 -8.85 9.64
CA MET A 248 -5.75 -7.98 10.81
C MET A 248 -7.13 -7.79 11.43
N THR A 249 -7.15 -7.64 12.75
CA THR A 249 -8.32 -7.12 13.48
C THR A 249 -8.13 -5.63 13.71
N LEU A 250 -9.04 -4.80 13.20
CA LEU A 250 -9.04 -3.34 13.42
C LEU A 250 -10.20 -2.95 14.34
N THR A 251 -9.95 -2.02 15.25
CA THR A 251 -10.94 -1.61 16.27
C THR A 251 -11.10 -0.10 16.31
N SER A 252 -12.35 0.37 16.44
CA SER A 252 -12.70 1.77 16.70
C SER A 252 -13.86 1.85 17.70
N GLY A 253 -13.54 2.30 18.92
CA GLY A 253 -14.44 2.20 20.05
C GLY A 253 -14.73 0.73 20.39
N GLU A 254 -16.00 0.36 20.43
CA GLU A 254 -16.46 -1.02 20.71
C GLU A 254 -16.62 -1.87 19.44
N VAL A 255 -16.37 -1.30 18.26
CA VAL A 255 -16.54 -1.99 16.98
C VAL A 255 -15.19 -2.54 16.54
N SER A 256 -15.12 -3.86 16.36
CA SER A 256 -13.97 -4.57 15.78
C SER A 256 -14.36 -5.25 14.46
N ARG A 257 -13.44 -5.25 13.50
CA ARG A 257 -13.60 -5.91 12.20
C ARG A 257 -12.37 -6.70 11.82
N GLU A 258 -12.60 -7.88 11.29
CA GLU A 258 -11.55 -8.65 10.60
C GLU A 258 -11.41 -8.10 9.18
N VAL A 259 -10.17 -7.90 8.76
CA VAL A 259 -9.82 -7.29 7.49
C VAL A 259 -8.70 -8.09 6.84
N LEU A 260 -8.81 -8.28 5.52
CA LEU A 260 -7.71 -8.72 4.67
C LEU A 260 -7.23 -7.57 3.80
N ILE A 261 -5.92 -7.40 3.68
CA ILE A 261 -5.31 -6.68 2.54
C ILE A 261 -4.79 -7.70 1.53
N ILE A 262 -4.94 -7.41 0.24
CA ILE A 262 -4.87 -8.40 -0.84
C ILE A 262 -4.22 -7.77 -2.07
N GLY A 263 -3.16 -8.39 -2.60
CA GLY A 263 -2.77 -8.17 -4.00
C GLY A 263 -3.60 -9.08 -4.91
N ALA A 264 -4.40 -8.53 -5.81
CA ALA A 264 -5.23 -9.27 -6.74
C ALA A 264 -4.68 -9.22 -8.17
N GLU A 265 -4.55 -10.38 -8.82
CA GLU A 265 -4.14 -10.55 -10.22
C GLU A 265 -5.19 -11.34 -11.01
N GLY A 266 -5.36 -11.11 -12.32
CA GLY A 266 -6.18 -11.99 -13.17
C GLY A 266 -7.14 -11.34 -14.17
N ASP A 267 -7.25 -10.01 -14.21
CA ASP A 267 -8.15 -9.31 -15.15
C ASP A 267 -7.58 -7.92 -15.56
N VAL A 268 -7.61 -6.95 -14.64
CA VAL A 268 -6.74 -5.77 -14.68
C VAL A 268 -5.40 -6.22 -14.09
N GLU A 269 -4.27 -5.90 -14.72
CA GLU A 269 -3.01 -6.64 -14.50
C GLU A 269 -2.69 -6.89 -13.02
N LYS A 270 -2.80 -5.87 -12.14
CA LYS A 270 -2.69 -5.98 -10.67
C LYS A 270 -3.49 -4.87 -9.96
N GLN A 271 -4.09 -5.17 -8.80
CA GLN A 271 -4.72 -4.18 -7.91
C GLN A 271 -4.48 -4.53 -6.45
N HIS A 272 -4.20 -3.53 -5.60
CA HIS A 272 -4.07 -3.75 -4.16
C HIS A 272 -5.35 -3.35 -3.42
N LEU A 273 -6.05 -4.35 -2.90
CA LEU A 273 -7.41 -4.27 -2.39
C LEU A 273 -7.44 -4.59 -0.89
N TRP A 274 -8.58 -4.33 -0.27
CA TRP A 274 -8.91 -4.83 1.05
C TRP A 274 -10.37 -5.30 1.08
N MET A 275 -10.64 -6.30 1.93
CA MET A 275 -12.00 -6.71 2.26
C MET A 275 -12.17 -6.89 3.76
N SER A 276 -13.40 -6.78 4.22
CA SER A 276 -13.81 -7.06 5.59
C SER A 276 -15.11 -7.84 5.60
N GLY A 277 -15.28 -8.65 6.64
CA GLY A 277 -16.51 -9.36 6.94
C GLY A 277 -16.31 -10.34 8.09
N PRO A 278 -17.37 -11.07 8.47
CA PRO A 278 -17.33 -11.95 9.62
C PRO A 278 -16.51 -13.21 9.32
N LEU A 279 -15.93 -13.77 10.39
CA LEU A 279 -15.51 -15.16 10.39
C LEU A 279 -16.72 -16.04 10.73
N VAL A 280 -16.91 -17.10 9.95
CA VAL A 280 -17.99 -18.08 10.09
C VAL A 280 -17.36 -19.46 10.20
N GLU A 281 -17.79 -20.23 11.20
CA GLU A 281 -17.37 -21.62 11.39
C GLU A 281 -18.44 -22.55 10.82
N GLU A 282 -18.01 -23.46 9.93
CA GLU A 282 -18.84 -24.50 9.35
C GLU A 282 -18.05 -25.82 9.31
N ASP A 283 -18.62 -26.88 9.91
CA ASP A 283 -18.06 -28.24 9.92
C ASP A 283 -16.59 -28.35 10.41
N GLY A 284 -16.20 -27.49 11.37
CA GLY A 284 -14.86 -27.44 11.94
C GLY A 284 -13.85 -26.62 11.13
N THR A 285 -14.29 -25.95 10.06
CA THR A 285 -13.47 -25.05 9.24
C THR A 285 -13.99 -23.62 9.39
N VAL A 286 -13.09 -22.66 9.56
CA VAL A 286 -13.44 -21.24 9.61
C VAL A 286 -13.19 -20.61 8.26
N ARG A 287 -14.19 -19.88 7.77
CA ARG A 287 -14.14 -19.05 6.56
C ARG A 287 -14.38 -17.59 6.91
N MET A 288 -13.97 -16.70 6.01
CA MET A 288 -14.31 -15.28 6.07
C MET A 288 -15.26 -14.95 4.93
N GLU A 289 -16.41 -14.36 5.27
CA GLU A 289 -17.37 -13.87 4.29
C GLU A 289 -17.05 -12.43 3.87
N TYR A 290 -17.43 -12.04 2.66
CA TYR A 290 -17.32 -10.65 2.21
C TYR A 290 -18.51 -9.83 2.72
N SER A 291 -18.25 -8.69 3.35
CA SER A 291 -19.27 -7.69 3.71
C SER A 291 -19.04 -6.34 3.05
N SER A 292 -17.78 -5.87 3.05
CA SER A 292 -17.39 -4.60 2.42
C SER A 292 -15.94 -4.65 1.97
N GLY A 293 -15.55 -3.82 1.03
CA GLY A 293 -14.17 -3.77 0.56
C GLY A 293 -13.96 -2.79 -0.58
N GLY A 294 -12.70 -2.50 -0.85
CA GLY A 294 -12.30 -1.49 -1.81
C GLY A 294 -10.81 -1.55 -2.10
N TYR A 295 -10.28 -0.45 -2.59
CA TYR A 295 -8.85 -0.29 -2.84
C TYR A 295 -8.13 0.06 -1.55
N LEU A 296 -6.96 -0.54 -1.30
CA LEU A 296 -6.03 -0.01 -0.30
C LEU A 296 -5.25 1.17 -0.87
N ASP A 297 -5.00 1.14 -2.18
CA ASP A 297 -4.41 2.22 -2.97
C ASP A 297 -4.98 2.20 -4.39
N HIS A 298 -5.19 3.38 -4.96
CA HIS A 298 -5.80 3.56 -6.27
C HIS A 298 -4.81 3.78 -7.42
N GLY A 299 -3.51 3.77 -7.14
CA GLY A 299 -2.45 3.90 -8.14
C GLY A 299 -1.69 2.59 -8.33
N THR A 300 -0.37 2.68 -8.54
CA THR A 300 0.47 1.52 -8.88
C THR A 300 0.94 0.72 -7.66
N TYR A 301 0.61 1.16 -6.45
CA TYR A 301 0.98 0.51 -5.19
C TYR A 301 0.52 -0.95 -5.14
N TYR A 302 1.41 -1.84 -4.71
CA TYR A 302 1.14 -3.29 -4.66
C TYR A 302 1.96 -4.03 -3.60
N ALA A 303 1.71 -5.34 -3.46
CA ALA A 303 2.45 -6.28 -2.63
C ALA A 303 2.64 -5.85 -1.16
N ALA A 304 1.60 -5.30 -0.55
CA ALA A 304 1.72 -4.79 0.80
C ALA A 304 1.90 -5.89 1.86
N ASN A 305 2.65 -5.55 2.91
CA ASN A 305 2.92 -6.40 4.05
C ASN A 305 2.82 -5.57 5.34
N SER A 306 2.37 -6.17 6.43
CA SER A 306 1.93 -5.43 7.61
C SER A 306 2.32 -6.07 8.93
N PHE A 307 2.46 -5.26 9.96
CA PHE A 307 2.70 -5.73 11.32
C PHE A 307 1.99 -4.84 12.34
N VAL A 308 1.81 -5.37 13.54
CA VAL A 308 1.41 -4.53 14.69
C VAL A 308 2.68 -3.96 15.27
N ASP A 309 2.80 -2.63 15.29
CA ASP A 309 3.86 -1.96 16.03
C ASP A 309 3.59 -2.15 17.54
N PRO A 310 4.40 -2.93 18.26
CA PRO A 310 4.15 -3.21 19.68
C PRO A 310 4.38 -1.98 20.57
N LYS A 311 5.06 -0.93 20.09
CA LYS A 311 5.26 0.32 20.86
C LYS A 311 3.97 1.15 20.91
N THR A 312 3.19 1.13 19.83
CA THR A 312 2.02 2.01 19.69
C THR A 312 0.69 1.27 19.57
N GLY A 313 0.71 -0.03 19.29
CA GLY A 313 -0.48 -0.84 18.98
C GLY A 313 -1.08 -0.56 17.60
N ARG A 314 -0.45 0.29 16.78
CA ARG A 314 -0.93 0.62 15.43
C ARG A 314 -0.64 -0.53 14.46
N ARG A 315 -1.52 -0.72 13.48
CA ARG A 315 -1.25 -1.57 12.33
C ARG A 315 -0.50 -0.76 11.27
N ILE A 316 0.75 -1.11 11.02
CA ILE A 316 1.60 -0.46 10.02
C ILE A 316 1.70 -1.35 8.79
N VAL A 317 1.57 -0.74 7.61
CA VAL A 317 1.59 -1.40 6.31
C VAL A 317 2.69 -0.76 5.45
N HIS A 318 3.55 -1.59 4.87
CA HIS A 318 4.53 -1.24 3.86
C HIS A 318 4.06 -1.79 2.52
N GLY A 319 4.24 -1.06 1.42
CA GLY A 319 3.97 -1.58 0.09
C GLY A 319 5.00 -1.13 -0.93
N TRP A 320 4.91 -1.69 -2.12
CA TRP A 320 5.80 -1.44 -3.25
C TRP A 320 5.14 -0.53 -4.27
N ILE A 321 5.90 0.41 -4.83
CA ILE A 321 5.55 1.25 -5.97
C ILE A 321 6.44 0.82 -7.14
N PRO A 322 5.89 0.18 -8.18
CA PRO A 322 6.64 -0.31 -9.33
C PRO A 322 7.00 0.81 -10.32
N GLU A 323 8.05 0.58 -11.11
CA GLU A 323 8.42 1.44 -12.26
C GLU A 323 7.89 0.86 -13.57
N GLU A 324 6.57 0.74 -13.68
CA GLU A 324 5.90 0.16 -14.86
C GLU A 324 5.63 1.16 -15.98
N ASP A 325 5.82 2.45 -15.69
CA ASP A 325 5.50 3.55 -16.59
C ASP A 325 6.67 3.95 -17.52
N ILE A 326 7.82 3.29 -17.43
CA ILE A 326 9.02 3.61 -18.21
C ILE A 326 9.64 2.37 -18.86
N SER A 327 10.39 2.57 -19.95
CA SER A 327 11.05 1.47 -20.64
C SER A 327 12.23 0.88 -19.85
N ALA A 328 12.57 -0.38 -20.10
CA ALA A 328 13.74 -1.03 -19.51
C ALA A 328 15.06 -0.27 -19.77
N GLU A 329 15.21 0.35 -20.95
CA GLU A 329 16.36 1.21 -21.27
C GLU A 329 16.40 2.46 -20.39
N PHE A 330 15.24 3.08 -20.14
CA PHE A 330 15.15 4.24 -19.24
C PHE A 330 15.54 3.83 -17.82
N VAL A 331 15.02 2.71 -17.32
CA VAL A 331 15.37 2.13 -16.02
C VAL A 331 16.88 1.88 -15.90
N GLU A 332 17.51 1.32 -16.93
CA GLU A 332 18.96 1.07 -16.93
C GLU A 332 19.76 2.38 -16.81
N ARG A 333 19.34 3.45 -17.50
CA ARG A 333 19.95 4.78 -17.37
C ARG A 333 19.67 5.43 -16.02
N LYS A 334 18.50 5.18 -15.43
CA LYS A 334 18.06 5.68 -14.11
C LYS A 334 18.85 5.02 -12.99
N GLY A 335 19.21 3.75 -13.16
CA GLY A 335 20.06 2.98 -12.24
C GLY A 335 19.35 2.41 -11.02
N TRP A 336 18.02 2.46 -10.97
CA TRP A 336 17.18 1.86 -9.92
C TRP A 336 15.81 1.50 -10.48
N ASN A 337 15.15 0.50 -9.88
CA ASN A 337 13.80 0.08 -10.28
C ASN A 337 12.97 -0.28 -9.04
N GLY A 338 11.86 0.40 -8.86
CA GLY A 338 10.93 0.21 -7.75
C GLY A 338 11.32 0.98 -6.51
N SER A 339 10.30 1.28 -5.70
CA SER A 339 10.43 1.96 -4.41
C SER A 339 9.48 1.33 -3.40
N LEU A 340 9.81 1.34 -2.11
CA LEU A 340 8.77 1.13 -1.10
C LEU A 340 8.02 2.44 -0.88
N ALA A 341 6.70 2.36 -0.71
CA ALA A 341 5.86 3.48 -0.30
C ALA A 341 6.23 3.96 1.12
N ILE A 342 5.84 5.18 1.45
CA ILE A 342 5.82 5.63 2.84
C ILE A 342 4.98 4.63 3.66
N PRO A 343 5.45 4.20 4.84
CA PRO A 343 4.66 3.32 5.70
C PRO A 343 3.32 3.97 6.05
N ARG A 344 2.26 3.17 6.05
CA ARG A 344 0.90 3.64 6.30
C ARG A 344 0.36 3.04 7.58
N GLU A 345 -0.30 3.85 8.39
CA GLU A 345 -1.18 3.34 9.42
C GLU A 345 -2.52 3.01 8.79
N VAL A 346 -2.99 1.78 9.00
CA VAL A 346 -4.36 1.38 8.67
C VAL A 346 -5.16 1.15 9.94
N PHE A 347 -6.41 1.61 9.94
CA PHE A 347 -7.26 1.63 11.13
C PHE A 347 -8.74 1.61 10.73
N LEU A 348 -9.65 1.54 11.69
CA LEU A 348 -11.09 1.54 11.40
C LEU A 348 -11.64 2.97 11.50
N VAL A 349 -12.18 3.50 10.40
CA VAL A 349 -12.82 4.82 10.35
C VAL A 349 -14.31 4.67 10.52
N ARG A 350 -14.90 5.52 11.38
CA ARG A 350 -16.35 5.62 11.56
C ARG A 350 -16.81 7.04 11.26
N ILE A 351 -17.81 7.16 10.39
CA ILE A 351 -18.43 8.43 10.03
C ILE A 351 -19.87 8.39 10.53
N PHE A 352 -20.16 9.19 11.55
CA PHE A 352 -21.47 9.20 12.20
C PHE A 352 -22.42 10.17 11.51
N ARG A 353 -23.73 9.92 11.65
CA ARG A 353 -24.80 10.83 11.24
C ARG A 353 -24.75 11.22 9.76
N VAL A 354 -24.34 10.28 8.90
CA VAL A 354 -24.33 10.46 7.46
C VAL A 354 -25.77 10.46 6.94
N VAL A 355 -26.11 11.47 6.16
CA VAL A 355 -27.43 11.61 5.52
C VAL A 355 -27.36 11.24 4.04
N LYS A 356 -26.29 11.61 3.35
CA LYS A 356 -26.08 11.30 1.92
C LYS A 356 -24.61 11.47 1.50
N ALA A 357 -24.24 10.87 0.37
CA ALA A 357 -23.03 11.24 -0.37
C ALA A 357 -23.33 12.38 -1.38
N LEU A 358 -22.36 12.76 -2.21
CA LEU A 358 -22.54 13.80 -3.22
C LEU A 358 -23.53 13.39 -4.30
N ARG A 359 -23.33 12.22 -4.92
CA ARG A 359 -24.16 11.73 -6.03
C ARG A 359 -24.60 10.28 -5.90
N SER A 360 -23.69 9.39 -5.50
CA SER A 360 -24.03 7.98 -5.31
C SER A 360 -24.98 7.81 -4.14
N GLU A 361 -25.87 6.83 -4.24
CA GLU A 361 -26.61 6.38 -3.06
C GLU A 361 -25.64 5.67 -2.12
N VAL A 362 -25.71 5.98 -0.81
CA VAL A 362 -24.77 5.44 0.18
C VAL A 362 -24.72 3.90 0.14
N PRO A 363 -25.83 3.15 -0.01
CA PRO A 363 -25.83 1.70 -0.20
C PRO A 363 -24.98 1.15 -1.36
N GLU A 364 -24.71 1.95 -2.40
CA GLU A 364 -23.93 1.51 -3.58
C GLU A 364 -22.41 1.59 -3.37
N ILE A 365 -21.97 2.24 -2.29
CA ILE A 365 -20.56 2.48 -1.97
C ILE A 365 -20.00 1.28 -1.21
N SER A 366 -19.58 0.25 -1.95
CA SER A 366 -19.14 -1.07 -1.43
C SER A 366 -18.02 -1.04 -0.37
N GLY A 367 -17.26 0.05 -0.30
CA GLY A 367 -16.20 0.25 0.68
C GLY A 367 -16.69 0.56 2.10
N PHE A 368 -18.00 0.70 2.33
CA PHE A 368 -18.55 1.07 3.63
C PHE A 368 -19.60 0.06 4.11
N GLU A 369 -19.40 -0.46 5.31
CA GLU A 369 -20.47 -1.05 6.10
C GLU A 369 -21.36 0.06 6.68
N GLN A 370 -22.67 -0.21 6.77
CA GLN A 370 -23.68 0.78 7.10
C GLN A 370 -24.51 0.29 8.27
N GLN A 371 -24.68 1.15 9.26
CA GLN A 371 -25.55 0.95 10.40
C GLN A 371 -26.60 2.06 10.42
N ALA A 372 -27.88 1.70 10.37
CA ALA A 372 -28.96 2.66 10.49
C ALA A 372 -29.12 3.13 11.94
N GLU A 373 -29.26 4.43 12.13
CA GLU A 373 -29.50 5.08 13.42
C GLU A 373 -30.99 5.35 13.63
N ALA A 374 -31.38 5.54 14.90
CA ALA A 374 -32.79 5.76 15.26
C ALA A 374 -33.40 7.05 14.68
N ASP A 375 -32.57 8.04 14.34
CA ASP A 375 -32.97 9.31 13.72
C ASP A 375 -33.06 9.24 12.18
N GLY A 376 -32.78 8.06 11.60
CA GLY A 376 -32.78 7.84 10.15
C GLY A 376 -31.47 8.18 9.44
N SER A 377 -30.46 8.67 10.17
CA SER A 377 -29.10 8.80 9.65
C SER A 377 -28.36 7.45 9.63
N LEU A 378 -27.18 7.43 9.02
CA LEU A 378 -26.30 6.26 8.96
C LEU A 378 -25.00 6.50 9.72
N THR A 379 -24.51 5.47 10.40
CA THR A 379 -23.12 5.36 10.78
C THR A 379 -22.41 4.46 9.77
N LEU A 380 -21.40 5.00 9.09
CA LEU A 380 -20.59 4.27 8.13
C LEU A 380 -19.28 3.81 8.77
N THR A 381 -18.86 2.60 8.46
CA THR A 381 -17.59 2.02 8.91
C THR A 381 -16.78 1.56 7.71
N THR A 382 -15.49 1.94 7.64
CA THR A 382 -14.59 1.60 6.52
C THR A 382 -13.14 1.46 6.97
N LEU A 383 -12.27 1.00 6.06
CA LEU A 383 -10.83 1.04 6.26
C LEU A 383 -10.31 2.47 6.17
N GLY A 384 -9.66 2.92 7.23
CA GLY A 384 -8.83 4.11 7.23
C GLY A 384 -7.41 3.83 6.78
N VAL A 385 -6.82 4.78 6.07
CA VAL A 385 -5.43 4.74 5.62
C VAL A 385 -4.83 6.14 5.68
N ARG A 386 -3.67 6.27 6.32
CA ARG A 386 -2.91 7.52 6.38
C ARG A 386 -1.40 7.25 6.46
N PRO A 387 -0.54 8.20 6.04
CA PRO A 387 0.90 8.06 6.25
C PRO A 387 1.24 7.97 7.73
N ILE A 388 2.33 7.28 8.06
CA ILE A 388 2.76 7.09 9.44
C ILE A 388 2.96 8.44 10.15
N HIS A 389 2.63 8.48 11.45
CA HIS A 389 2.68 9.71 12.25
C HIS A 389 4.10 10.28 12.36
N GLU A 390 5.10 9.41 12.36
CA GLU A 390 6.53 9.72 12.50
C GLU A 390 7.04 10.69 11.44
N LEU A 391 6.33 10.85 10.30
CA LEU A 391 6.65 11.90 9.31
C LEU A 391 6.62 13.30 9.93
N THR A 392 5.87 13.48 11.03
CA THR A 392 5.85 14.73 11.80
C THR A 392 7.24 15.09 12.33
N ASN A 393 8.07 14.10 12.69
CA ASN A 393 9.44 14.36 13.15
C ASN A 393 10.32 14.91 12.02
N ALA A 394 10.16 14.39 10.80
CA ALA A 394 10.87 14.90 9.63
C ALA A 394 10.42 16.34 9.28
N ARG A 395 9.14 16.67 9.51
CA ARG A 395 8.58 18.02 9.31
C ARG A 395 9.22 19.09 10.19
N GLU A 396 9.70 18.75 11.39
CA GLU A 396 10.31 19.73 12.33
C GLU A 396 11.56 20.41 11.77
N ARG A 397 12.25 19.76 10.82
CA ARG A 397 13.49 20.25 10.21
C ARG A 397 13.27 20.95 8.87
N CYS A 398 12.01 21.01 8.41
CA CYS A 398 11.64 21.54 7.10
C CYS A 398 11.39 23.05 7.12
N ARG A 399 11.43 23.66 5.93
CA ARG A 399 10.90 25.02 5.75
C ARG A 399 9.38 24.94 5.67
N GLN A 400 8.71 25.33 6.74
CA GLN A 400 7.25 25.40 6.77
C GLN A 400 6.74 26.68 6.10
N LYS A 401 5.76 26.55 5.22
CA LYS A 401 5.02 27.65 4.59
C LYS A 401 3.53 27.43 4.81
N LEU A 402 2.80 28.47 5.19
CA LEU A 402 1.37 28.42 5.51
C LEU A 402 0.60 29.42 4.65
N LYS A 403 -0.57 29.00 4.17
CA LYS A 403 -1.62 29.86 3.62
C LYS A 403 -2.98 29.44 4.18
N ALA A 404 -3.86 30.40 4.35
CA ALA A 404 -5.23 30.18 4.81
C ALA A 404 -6.17 31.14 4.10
N ASP A 405 -7.45 30.78 4.05
CA ASP A 405 -8.54 31.58 3.47
C ASP A 405 -8.24 32.08 2.05
N VAL A 406 -7.71 31.18 1.22
CA VAL A 406 -7.36 31.48 -0.17
C VAL A 406 -8.54 31.14 -1.07
N ASP A 407 -9.15 32.18 -1.65
CA ASP A 407 -10.22 32.02 -2.62
C ASP A 407 -9.65 31.42 -3.93
N THR A 408 -10.26 30.31 -4.38
CA THR A 408 -9.90 29.63 -5.64
C THR A 408 -10.72 30.09 -6.83
N THR A 409 -11.58 31.10 -6.63
CA THR A 409 -12.48 31.62 -7.64
C THR A 409 -11.73 32.21 -8.85
N SER A 410 -11.88 31.56 -10.00
CA SER A 410 -11.55 32.17 -11.30
C SER A 410 -12.55 33.29 -11.63
N ARG A 411 -12.08 34.43 -12.11
CA ARG A 411 -12.96 35.52 -12.57
C ARG A 411 -13.65 35.20 -13.90
N ASP A 412 -13.19 34.18 -14.63
CA ASP A 412 -13.63 33.88 -16.02
C ASP A 412 -13.95 32.39 -16.31
N GLN A 413 -14.10 31.52 -15.30
CA GLN A 413 -14.39 30.08 -15.44
C GLN A 413 -13.33 29.24 -16.21
N ASP A 414 -12.12 29.77 -16.42
CA ASP A 414 -11.03 29.04 -17.07
C ASP A 414 -10.16 28.31 -16.03
N ILE A 415 -10.01 26.98 -16.16
CA ILE A 415 -9.10 26.13 -15.35
C ILE A 415 -7.64 26.62 -15.41
N ARG A 416 -7.27 27.44 -16.41
CA ARG A 416 -5.95 28.06 -16.52
C ARG A 416 -5.73 29.21 -15.54
N GLN A 417 -6.77 29.78 -14.94
CA GLN A 417 -6.62 30.78 -13.87
C GLN A 417 -6.50 30.07 -12.52
N GLN A 418 -5.26 29.71 -12.18
CA GLN A 418 -4.94 29.00 -10.95
C GLN A 418 -4.49 29.99 -9.86
N THR A 419 -4.88 29.74 -8.61
CA THR A 419 -4.46 30.55 -7.46
C THR A 419 -3.14 30.02 -6.90
N PHE A 420 -2.10 30.85 -6.92
CA PHE A 420 -0.78 30.48 -6.39
C PHE A 420 -0.81 30.21 -4.88
N LEU A 421 -0.34 29.04 -4.48
CA LEU A 421 -0.16 28.65 -3.09
C LEU A 421 1.31 28.78 -2.67
N PHE A 422 2.21 27.98 -3.24
CA PHE A 422 3.59 27.92 -2.76
C PHE A 422 4.59 27.81 -3.91
N GLU A 423 5.80 28.27 -3.64
CA GLU A 423 6.99 27.87 -4.39
C GLU A 423 7.64 26.73 -3.61
N ALA A 424 7.73 25.53 -4.16
CA ALA A 424 8.53 24.44 -3.59
C ALA A 424 9.98 24.59 -4.06
N THR A 425 10.93 24.56 -3.13
CA THR A 425 12.36 24.79 -3.44
C THR A 425 13.18 23.51 -3.52
N ALA A 426 12.59 22.39 -3.10
CA ALA A 426 13.13 21.04 -3.22
C ALA A 426 12.18 20.13 -4.00
N SER A 427 12.69 19.01 -4.51
CA SER A 427 11.89 17.93 -5.11
C SER A 427 11.19 17.04 -4.08
N THR A 428 11.48 17.26 -2.80
CA THR A 428 10.96 16.46 -1.69
C THR A 428 10.22 17.37 -0.70
N TRP A 429 8.92 17.15 -0.56
CA TRP A 429 8.04 17.95 0.30
C TRP A 429 6.77 17.19 0.69
N ASP A 430 6.17 17.61 1.79
CA ASP A 430 4.87 17.15 2.29
C ASP A 430 3.91 18.35 2.31
N LEU A 431 2.68 18.19 1.83
CA LEU A 431 1.68 19.25 1.70
C LEU A 431 0.36 18.76 2.28
N GLU A 432 -0.22 19.52 3.19
CA GLU A 432 -1.59 19.34 3.65
C GLU A 432 -2.47 20.50 3.19
N VAL A 433 -3.63 20.21 2.60
CA VAL A 433 -4.60 21.21 2.15
C VAL A 433 -6.01 20.80 2.57
N THR A 434 -6.74 21.73 3.18
CA THR A 434 -8.17 21.59 3.45
C THR A 434 -8.95 22.56 2.56
N MET A 435 -9.92 22.04 1.82
CA MET A 435 -10.79 22.79 0.93
C MET A 435 -12.24 22.68 1.39
N ASP A 436 -12.89 23.83 1.53
CA ASP A 436 -14.32 23.97 1.72
C ASP A 436 -14.99 23.94 0.34
N ILE A 437 -15.80 22.92 0.09
CA ILE A 437 -16.51 22.72 -1.19
C ILE A 437 -17.97 23.14 -1.02
N HIS A 438 -18.45 24.01 -1.89
CA HIS A 438 -19.80 24.57 -1.86
C HIS A 438 -20.61 24.22 -3.10
N LEU A 439 -21.92 24.48 -3.03
CA LEU A 439 -22.86 24.23 -4.12
C LEU A 439 -22.40 24.94 -5.41
N GLY A 440 -22.40 24.21 -6.52
CA GLY A 440 -22.02 24.72 -7.84
C GLY A 440 -20.56 24.49 -8.22
N CYS A 441 -19.74 23.91 -7.34
CA CYS A 441 -18.43 23.38 -7.70
C CYS A 441 -18.60 22.15 -8.62
N LYS A 442 -17.72 22.00 -9.60
CA LYS A 442 -17.65 20.81 -10.47
C LYS A 442 -16.37 20.01 -10.19
N GLU A 443 -15.25 20.71 -10.18
CA GLU A 443 -13.94 20.15 -9.88
C GLU A 443 -13.15 21.10 -8.98
N ALA A 444 -12.35 20.53 -8.08
CA ALA A 444 -11.43 21.28 -7.24
C ALA A 444 -10.13 20.49 -7.09
N GLY A 445 -9.00 21.18 -6.94
CA GLY A 445 -7.73 20.48 -6.89
C GLY A 445 -6.49 21.35 -6.82
N LEU A 446 -5.37 20.70 -7.08
CA LEU A 446 -4.04 21.28 -7.04
C LEU A 446 -3.30 21.00 -8.33
N PHE A 447 -2.48 21.94 -8.77
CA PHE A 447 -1.57 21.76 -9.89
C PHE A 447 -0.13 21.96 -9.42
N ILE A 448 0.69 20.94 -9.64
CA ILE A 448 2.12 20.93 -9.33
C ILE A 448 2.86 21.27 -10.63
N HIS A 449 3.52 22.43 -10.65
CA HIS A 449 4.27 22.90 -11.82
C HIS A 449 5.67 22.27 -11.86
N HIS A 450 6.06 21.78 -13.04
CA HIS A 450 7.38 21.19 -13.29
C HIS A 450 8.26 22.06 -14.20
N ASP A 451 7.75 23.21 -14.63
CA ASP A 451 8.46 24.21 -15.43
C ASP A 451 8.11 25.64 -14.98
N GLU A 452 8.98 26.61 -15.28
CA GLU A 452 8.77 28.03 -14.96
C GLU A 452 7.60 28.65 -15.74
N LYS A 453 7.23 28.06 -16.89
CA LYS A 453 6.16 28.57 -17.76
C LYS A 453 4.78 28.06 -17.38
N HIS A 454 4.68 27.19 -16.37
CA HIS A 454 3.43 26.59 -15.90
C HIS A 454 2.69 25.81 -17.00
N THR A 455 3.44 25.23 -17.94
CA THR A 455 2.90 24.44 -19.05
C THR A 455 3.05 22.94 -18.84
N VAL A 456 4.00 22.53 -18.00
CA VAL A 456 4.31 21.14 -17.66
C VAL A 456 4.01 20.95 -16.18
N GLY A 457 3.30 19.88 -15.85
CA GLY A 457 2.88 19.65 -14.48
C GLY A 457 2.06 18.38 -14.27
N THR A 458 1.64 18.22 -13.03
CA THR A 458 0.74 17.15 -12.58
C THR A 458 -0.45 17.79 -11.88
N ALA A 459 -1.66 17.41 -12.28
CA ALA A 459 -2.87 17.90 -11.64
C ALA A 459 -3.46 16.83 -10.74
N ILE A 460 -3.89 17.21 -9.54
CA ILE A 460 -4.63 16.37 -8.60
C ILE A 460 -6.04 16.95 -8.56
N VAL A 461 -7.00 16.23 -9.11
CA VAL A 461 -8.36 16.73 -9.40
C VAL A 461 -9.37 15.90 -8.64
N PHE A 462 -10.18 16.53 -7.80
CA PHE A 462 -11.39 15.95 -7.26
C PHE A 462 -12.59 16.38 -8.11
N SER A 463 -13.29 15.41 -8.71
CA SER A 463 -14.49 15.63 -9.52
C SER A 463 -15.74 15.29 -8.72
N LEU A 464 -16.63 16.27 -8.52
CA LEU A 464 -17.90 16.05 -7.83
C LEU A 464 -18.90 15.29 -8.70
N GLU A 465 -18.79 15.41 -10.03
CA GLU A 465 -19.67 14.70 -10.97
C GLU A 465 -19.35 13.21 -11.03
N HIS A 466 -18.07 12.86 -11.05
CA HIS A 466 -17.63 11.48 -11.14
C HIS A 466 -17.38 10.84 -9.78
N GLU A 467 -17.41 11.62 -8.69
CA GLU A 467 -17.01 11.18 -7.34
C GLU A 467 -15.68 10.43 -7.39
N ALA A 468 -14.65 11.11 -7.87
CA ALA A 468 -13.33 10.52 -8.05
C ALA A 468 -12.20 11.54 -7.83
N ILE A 469 -11.09 11.06 -7.29
CA ILE A 469 -9.80 11.79 -7.27
C ILE A 469 -8.93 11.23 -8.40
N THR A 470 -8.40 12.12 -9.23
CA THR A 470 -7.53 11.79 -10.37
C THR A 470 -6.20 12.50 -10.24
N VAL A 471 -5.09 11.78 -10.43
CA VAL A 471 -3.76 12.32 -10.68
C VAL A 471 -3.52 12.32 -12.18
N ASP A 472 -3.70 13.49 -12.82
CA ASP A 472 -3.48 13.69 -14.25
C ASP A 472 -2.00 13.93 -14.54
N ARG A 473 -1.39 12.92 -15.18
CA ARG A 473 0.02 12.88 -15.58
C ARG A 473 0.25 13.25 -17.05
N SER A 474 -0.81 13.57 -17.80
CA SER A 474 -0.76 13.77 -19.25
C SER A 474 0.19 14.89 -19.70
N ARG A 475 0.46 15.85 -18.80
CA ARG A 475 1.32 17.01 -19.03
C ARG A 475 2.61 16.99 -18.22
N THR A 476 2.99 15.84 -17.65
CA THR A 476 4.12 15.76 -16.71
C THR A 476 5.49 15.86 -17.37
N ASN A 477 5.65 15.39 -18.61
CA ASN A 477 6.89 15.46 -19.38
C ASN A 477 6.62 15.21 -20.88
N THR A 478 7.62 15.43 -21.74
CA THR A 478 7.61 15.00 -23.16
C THR A 478 8.47 13.77 -23.48
N VAL A 479 8.82 12.97 -22.48
CA VAL A 479 9.68 11.77 -22.65
C VAL A 479 8.94 10.72 -23.49
N GLU A 480 9.58 10.25 -24.56
CA GLU A 480 9.05 9.16 -25.38
C GLU A 480 9.02 7.84 -24.58
N ASN A 481 7.99 7.02 -24.81
CA ASN A 481 7.80 5.74 -24.13
C ASN A 481 7.69 5.82 -22.59
N CYS A 482 7.33 7.00 -22.06
CA CYS A 482 6.84 7.17 -20.70
C CYS A 482 5.32 7.13 -20.71
N ASN A 483 4.72 6.21 -19.97
CA ASN A 483 3.28 6.22 -19.71
C ASN A 483 2.95 7.49 -18.91
N ARG A 484 1.90 8.18 -19.36
CA ARG A 484 1.42 9.45 -18.80
C ARG A 484 -0.10 9.40 -18.60
N CYS A 485 -0.67 8.21 -18.61
CA CYS A 485 -2.08 8.03 -18.35
C CYS A 485 -2.42 8.52 -16.93
N PRO A 486 -3.61 9.11 -16.74
CA PRO A 486 -4.05 9.53 -15.43
C PRO A 486 -4.33 8.30 -14.55
N GLU A 487 -3.89 8.36 -13.30
CA GLU A 487 -4.31 7.43 -12.25
C GLU A 487 -5.53 8.00 -11.53
N LYS A 488 -6.49 7.16 -11.14
CA LYS A 488 -7.70 7.65 -10.47
C LYS A 488 -8.34 6.60 -9.59
N GLY A 489 -9.04 7.08 -8.56
CA GLY A 489 -9.85 6.25 -7.67
C GLY A 489 -11.17 6.91 -7.31
N PRO A 490 -12.22 6.12 -7.06
CA PRO A 490 -13.50 6.62 -6.56
C PRO A 490 -13.32 7.26 -5.18
N PHE A 491 -13.97 8.39 -4.94
CA PHE A 491 -13.97 9.11 -3.68
C PHE A 491 -15.17 10.04 -3.60
N THR A 492 -15.89 10.05 -2.47
CA THR A 492 -16.98 11.01 -2.21
C THR A 492 -16.82 11.70 -0.86
N LEU A 493 -17.56 12.80 -0.74
CA LEU A 493 -17.72 13.56 0.50
C LEU A 493 -19.12 13.30 1.04
N PHE A 494 -19.21 13.07 2.35
CA PHE A 494 -20.50 12.82 3.00
C PHE A 494 -21.09 14.11 3.55
N THR A 495 -22.41 14.23 3.46
CA THR A 495 -23.17 15.22 4.22
C THR A 495 -23.59 14.60 5.54
N THR A 496 -23.21 15.22 6.66
CA THR A 496 -23.65 14.83 8.00
C THR A 496 -24.62 15.85 8.56
N ALA A 497 -25.52 15.43 9.46
CA ALA A 497 -26.45 16.33 10.11
C ALA A 497 -26.54 16.04 11.60
N GLU A 498 -26.33 17.08 12.41
CA GLU A 498 -26.66 17.07 13.83
C GLU A 498 -28.16 17.31 14.02
N LYS A 499 -28.70 16.85 15.15
CA LYS A 499 -30.13 17.05 15.44
C LYS A 499 -30.40 18.55 15.58
N ASP A 500 -31.35 19.06 14.80
CA ASP A 500 -31.76 20.47 14.77
C ASP A 500 -30.69 21.44 14.22
N GLU A 501 -29.63 20.94 13.55
CA GLU A 501 -28.65 21.76 12.83
C GLU A 501 -28.74 21.56 11.31
N GLU A 502 -28.24 22.53 10.56
CA GLU A 502 -28.18 22.42 9.09
C GLU A 502 -27.16 21.34 8.67
N PRO A 503 -27.48 20.51 7.67
CA PRO A 503 -26.55 19.51 7.17
C PRO A 503 -25.25 20.13 6.65
N VAL A 504 -24.11 19.54 7.02
CA VAL A 504 -22.77 20.02 6.66
C VAL A 504 -22.12 19.02 5.72
N LEU A 505 -21.65 19.51 4.57
CA LEU A 505 -20.81 18.72 3.68
C LEU A 505 -19.40 18.61 4.25
N GLU A 506 -18.87 17.40 4.28
CA GLU A 506 -17.50 17.13 4.69
C GLU A 506 -16.49 17.95 3.85
N LYS A 507 -15.49 18.53 4.50
CA LYS A 507 -14.39 19.22 3.81
C LYS A 507 -13.49 18.22 3.09
N LEU A 508 -12.97 18.59 1.92
CA LEU A 508 -11.91 17.82 1.27
C LEU A 508 -10.57 18.10 1.94
N ARG A 509 -9.93 17.07 2.49
CA ARG A 509 -8.61 17.13 3.13
C ARG A 509 -7.65 16.30 2.32
N LEU A 510 -6.72 16.95 1.63
CA LEU A 510 -5.66 16.31 0.85
C LEU A 510 -4.35 16.36 1.63
N ARG A 511 -3.62 15.24 1.63
CA ARG A 511 -2.20 15.21 2.00
C ARG A 511 -1.41 14.65 0.81
N ILE A 512 -0.39 15.37 0.38
CA ILE A 512 0.39 15.06 -0.81
C ILE A 512 1.86 15.02 -0.43
N ILE A 513 2.50 13.90 -0.72
CA ILE A 513 3.93 13.70 -0.50
C ILE A 513 4.57 13.57 -1.87
N SER A 514 5.45 14.50 -2.21
CA SER A 514 6.30 14.44 -3.41
C SER A 514 7.70 14.10 -2.94
N ASP A 515 8.33 13.09 -3.54
CA ASP A 515 9.70 12.71 -3.25
C ASP A 515 10.42 12.21 -4.50
N GLY A 516 11.12 13.13 -5.15
CA GLY A 516 11.79 12.82 -6.42
C GLY A 516 10.77 12.48 -7.51
N ASP A 517 10.80 11.24 -7.99
CA ASP A 517 9.85 10.72 -8.98
C ASP A 517 8.58 10.12 -8.35
N VAL A 518 8.48 9.98 -7.02
CA VAL A 518 7.31 9.39 -6.35
C VAL A 518 6.34 10.48 -5.91
N LEU A 519 5.04 10.26 -6.16
CA LEU A 519 3.95 11.09 -5.66
C LEU A 519 2.91 10.21 -4.96
N GLU A 520 2.64 10.49 -3.69
CA GLU A 520 1.57 9.85 -2.93
C GLU A 520 0.50 10.89 -2.53
N VAL A 521 -0.76 10.57 -2.79
CA VAL A 521 -1.94 11.43 -2.51
C VAL A 521 -2.88 10.70 -1.57
N PHE A 522 -3.21 11.33 -0.45
CA PHE A 522 -4.15 10.83 0.55
C PHE A 522 -5.33 11.78 0.68
N ALA A 523 -6.52 11.23 0.92
CA ALA A 523 -7.74 12.01 1.12
C ALA A 523 -8.56 11.53 2.32
N ASN A 524 -8.85 12.45 3.24
CA ASN A 524 -9.73 12.26 4.40
C ASN A 524 -9.50 10.96 5.20
N ASP A 525 -8.24 10.53 5.27
CA ASP A 525 -7.77 9.29 5.92
C ASP A 525 -8.48 8.00 5.46
N ARG A 526 -9.02 7.95 4.24
CA ARG A 526 -9.73 6.78 3.68
C ARG A 526 -9.52 6.60 2.17
N PHE A 527 -8.53 7.29 1.62
CA PHE A 527 -8.14 7.24 0.22
C PHE A 527 -6.62 7.38 0.16
N ALA A 528 -5.99 6.55 -0.64
CA ALA A 528 -4.58 6.64 -0.97
C ALA A 528 -4.36 6.34 -2.46
N LEU A 529 -3.44 7.06 -3.09
CA LEU A 529 -3.03 6.83 -4.47
C LEU A 529 -1.53 7.15 -4.58
N ALA A 530 -0.73 6.13 -4.85
CA ALA A 530 0.69 6.27 -5.15
C ALA A 530 0.96 6.12 -6.64
N THR A 531 1.80 6.98 -7.20
CA THR A 531 2.17 6.92 -8.63
C THR A 531 3.56 7.48 -8.86
N MET A 532 4.13 7.15 -10.02
CA MET A 532 5.37 7.74 -10.51
C MET A 532 5.10 8.99 -11.36
N VAL A 533 5.93 10.02 -11.20
CA VAL A 533 5.86 11.32 -11.86
C VAL A 533 7.24 11.71 -12.39
N TYR A 534 7.57 11.23 -13.58
CA TYR A 534 8.88 11.48 -14.21
C TYR A 534 8.97 12.89 -14.78
N ARG A 535 9.88 13.71 -14.28
CA ARG A 535 10.10 15.07 -14.81
C ARG A 535 11.18 15.06 -15.89
N GLU A 536 11.22 16.11 -16.71
CA GLU A 536 12.29 16.29 -17.68
C GLU A 536 13.63 16.56 -16.98
N GLU A 537 14.74 16.09 -17.57
CA GLU A 537 16.08 16.31 -17.01
C GLU A 537 16.39 17.81 -16.82
N ALA A 538 15.91 18.65 -17.75
CA ALA A 538 16.08 20.10 -17.71
C ALA A 538 15.10 20.82 -16.78
N SER A 539 14.10 20.13 -16.23
CA SER A 539 13.15 20.75 -15.30
C SER A 539 13.89 21.30 -14.08
N PRO A 540 13.48 22.45 -13.53
CA PRO A 540 14.00 22.91 -12.24
C PRO A 540 13.66 21.92 -11.12
N SER A 541 14.50 21.87 -10.08
CA SER A 541 14.16 21.18 -8.82
C SER A 541 13.07 21.90 -8.04
N GLN A 542 12.86 23.18 -8.36
CA GLN A 542 11.85 24.06 -7.81
C GLN A 542 10.59 24.00 -8.67
N GLY A 543 9.42 24.19 -8.06
CA GLY A 543 8.15 24.20 -8.77
C GLY A 543 7.06 24.91 -7.99
N GLY A 544 6.23 25.65 -8.72
CA GLY A 544 5.03 26.26 -8.16
C GLY A 544 3.99 25.20 -7.79
N ILE A 545 3.17 25.51 -6.78
CA ILE A 545 1.95 24.78 -6.44
C ILE A 545 0.81 25.78 -6.47
N THR A 546 -0.22 25.49 -7.27
CA THR A 546 -1.42 26.32 -7.37
C THR A 546 -2.65 25.49 -7.03
N ALA A 547 -3.69 26.16 -6.52
CA ALA A 547 -5.03 25.59 -6.37
C ALA A 547 -5.92 26.05 -7.52
N PHE A 548 -6.92 25.24 -7.87
CA PHE A 548 -7.93 25.60 -8.84
C PHE A 548 -9.29 25.02 -8.44
N ALA A 549 -10.34 25.66 -8.92
CA ALA A 549 -11.69 25.12 -8.90
C ALA A 549 -12.45 25.53 -10.17
N SER A 550 -13.35 24.67 -10.63
CA SER A 550 -14.26 24.95 -11.74
C SER A 550 -15.71 24.91 -11.26
N GLY A 551 -16.58 25.73 -11.86
CA GLY A 551 -17.97 25.86 -11.45
C GLY A 551 -18.38 27.31 -11.15
N ALA A 552 -19.29 27.49 -10.18
CA ALA A 552 -19.76 28.80 -9.78
C ALA A 552 -18.66 29.59 -9.02
N PRO A 553 -18.60 30.93 -9.17
CA PRO A 553 -17.70 31.76 -8.37
C PRO A 553 -17.91 31.55 -6.86
N GLY A 554 -16.83 31.44 -6.09
CA GLY A 554 -16.88 31.20 -4.64
C GLY A 554 -17.25 29.77 -4.24
N SER A 555 -17.36 28.84 -5.19
CA SER A 555 -17.79 27.46 -4.90
C SER A 555 -16.71 26.60 -4.24
N THR A 556 -15.48 27.10 -4.10
CA THR A 556 -14.41 26.42 -3.37
C THR A 556 -13.46 27.43 -2.72
N VAL A 557 -13.14 27.19 -1.45
CA VAL A 557 -12.18 28.00 -0.69
C VAL A 557 -11.12 27.06 -0.11
N VAL A 558 -9.84 27.40 -0.28
CA VAL A 558 -8.77 26.73 0.47
C VAL A 558 -8.76 27.33 1.88
N GLY A 559 -9.38 26.61 2.82
CA GLY A 559 -9.44 27.03 4.23
C GLY A 559 -8.06 27.03 4.87
N SER A 560 -7.24 26.01 4.61
CA SER A 560 -5.85 25.97 5.04
C SER A 560 -4.97 25.17 4.08
N ALA A 561 -3.71 25.58 3.94
CA ALA A 561 -2.69 24.87 3.20
C ALA A 561 -1.34 25.03 3.91
N THR A 562 -0.65 23.92 4.19
CA THR A 562 0.66 23.90 4.85
C THR A 562 1.64 23.06 4.06
N LEU A 563 2.74 23.67 3.60
CA LEU A 563 3.82 23.00 2.89
C LEU A 563 5.04 22.86 3.80
N TRP A 564 5.57 21.65 3.92
CA TRP A 564 6.87 21.34 4.52
C TRP A 564 7.87 21.05 3.40
N ASP A 565 8.64 22.07 3.03
CA ASP A 565 9.53 22.08 1.87
C ASP A 565 10.94 21.63 2.24
N GLY A 566 11.46 20.63 1.51
CA GLY A 566 12.76 20.01 1.77
C GLY A 566 12.73 18.96 2.88
N ILE A 567 11.64 18.17 2.96
CA ILE A 567 11.54 17.06 3.92
C ILE A 567 12.53 15.96 3.57
N GLY A 568 13.12 15.35 4.58
CA GLY A 568 14.12 14.31 4.43
C GLY A 568 14.28 13.47 5.70
N PRO A 569 15.01 12.35 5.61
CA PRO A 569 15.24 11.45 6.74
C PRO A 569 16.00 12.16 7.86
N THR A 570 15.82 11.67 9.09
CA THR A 570 16.37 12.28 10.32
C THR A 570 17.78 11.84 10.66
#